data_AF-A0A6S6M1D4-F1
#
_entry.id   AF-A0A6S6M1D4-F1
#
_cell.length_a   1.000
_cell.length_b   1.000
_cell.length_c   1.000
_cell.angle_alpha   90.00
_cell.angle_beta   90.00
_cell.angle_gamma   90.00
#
_symmetry.space_group_name_H-M   'P 1'
#
loop_
_entity.id
_entity.type
_entity.pdbx_description
1 polymer ?
#
loop_
_entity_poly.entity_id
_entity_poly.type
_entity_poly.pdbx_seq_one_letter_code
_entity_poly.pdbx_strand_id
1 'polypeptide(L)'
;MVQSTEDLKRLRGVGIVLGKRLFDAGFDSIAKIAEAGEEGLKKVRGVSPRAVSSIVEQSRQLAGMTQHPGKGPEEVMQRRVAEVRGMVETLAEKTRDRFGEEMSKGCGRKISSDLNRIEMALLQMHDFGKKRSKRVDKALVKAEKRVTGLEDATLKKVRKGFKRAKKTVLKALR
;
A
#
# COMPACT_ATOMS: atom_id res chain seq x y z
N MET A 1 -3.68 5.43 -19.39
CA MET A 1 -4.56 4.32 -18.98
C MET A 1 -5.99 4.83 -18.97
N VAL A 2 -6.89 4.22 -19.74
CA VAL A 2 -8.28 4.66 -19.94
C VAL A 2 -9.09 4.28 -18.71
N GLN A 3 -9.48 5.24 -17.88
CA GLN A 3 -10.43 5.01 -16.79
C GLN A 3 -11.84 4.99 -17.38
N SER A 4 -12.45 3.81 -17.32
CA SER A 4 -13.66 3.46 -18.04
C SER A 4 -14.87 4.27 -17.59
N THR A 5 -15.77 4.54 -18.53
CA THR A 5 -17.13 5.07 -18.31
C THR A 5 -17.93 4.39 -17.18
N GLU A 6 -17.49 3.21 -16.74
CA GLU A 6 -18.06 2.45 -15.62
C GLU A 6 -17.86 3.12 -14.26
N ASP A 7 -16.73 3.78 -14.01
CA ASP A 7 -16.51 4.46 -12.73
C ASP A 7 -17.43 5.69 -12.60
N LEU A 8 -17.75 6.35 -13.72
CA LEU A 8 -18.71 7.45 -13.77
C LEU A 8 -20.15 7.00 -13.46
N LYS A 9 -20.49 5.73 -13.72
CA LYS A 9 -21.83 5.18 -13.39
C LYS A 9 -22.10 5.05 -11.90
N ARG A 10 -21.07 5.20 -11.05
CA ARG A 10 -21.24 5.18 -9.58
C ARG A 10 -21.91 6.45 -9.06
N LEU A 11 -21.94 7.51 -9.85
CA LEU A 11 -22.61 8.77 -9.50
C LEU A 11 -24.11 8.63 -9.76
N ARG A 12 -24.91 8.85 -8.71
CA ARG A 12 -26.36 8.76 -8.79
C ARG A 12 -26.88 9.92 -9.65
N GLY A 13 -27.46 9.57 -10.80
CA GLY A 13 -27.89 10.54 -11.83
C GLY A 13 -27.00 10.55 -13.09
N VAL A 14 -25.88 9.82 -13.10
CA VAL A 14 -25.04 9.64 -14.29
C VAL A 14 -25.34 8.28 -14.93
N GLY A 15 -26.21 8.31 -15.94
CA GLY A 15 -26.50 7.13 -16.78
C GLY A 15 -25.44 6.89 -17.86
N ILE A 16 -25.58 5.81 -18.63
CA ILE A 16 -24.66 5.41 -19.71
C ILE A 16 -24.44 6.55 -20.74
N VAL A 17 -25.52 7.24 -21.10
CA VAL A 17 -25.48 8.33 -22.08
C VAL A 17 -24.77 9.56 -21.53
N LEU A 18 -24.99 9.90 -20.26
CA LEU A 18 -24.34 11.06 -19.63
C LEU A 18 -22.87 10.78 -19.34
N GLY A 19 -22.53 9.56 -18.91
CA GLY A 19 -21.15 9.13 -18.71
C GLY A 19 -20.32 9.19 -19.99
N LYS A 20 -20.88 8.79 -21.14
CA LYS A 20 -20.22 8.98 -22.44
C LYS A 20 -19.97 10.45 -22.76
N ARG A 21 -20.97 11.31 -22.59
CA ARG A 21 -20.82 12.76 -22.86
C ARG A 21 -19.83 13.44 -21.93
N LEU A 22 -19.77 13.02 -20.67
CA LEU A 22 -18.77 13.50 -19.71
C LEU A 22 -17.36 13.09 -20.15
N PHE A 23 -17.20 11.84 -20.57
CA PHE A 23 -15.94 11.34 -21.12
C PHE A 23 -15.53 12.09 -22.39
N ASP A 24 -16.45 12.29 -23.33
CA ASP A 24 -16.23 13.06 -24.57
C ASP A 24 -15.88 14.53 -24.29
N ALA A 25 -16.39 15.10 -23.18
CA ALA A 25 -16.06 16.44 -22.71
C ALA A 25 -14.72 16.50 -21.94
N GLY A 26 -13.98 15.39 -21.83
CA GLY A 26 -12.67 15.33 -21.16
C GLY A 26 -12.73 15.00 -19.66
N PHE A 27 -13.92 14.74 -19.11
CA PHE A 27 -14.10 14.30 -17.73
C PHE A 27 -13.99 12.77 -17.65
N ASP A 28 -12.77 12.28 -17.75
CA ASP A 28 -12.44 10.84 -17.70
C ASP A 28 -12.45 10.22 -16.29
N SER A 29 -12.61 11.03 -15.24
CA SER A 29 -12.56 10.58 -13.84
C SER A 29 -13.43 11.41 -12.90
N ILE A 30 -13.88 10.78 -11.80
CA ILE A 30 -14.65 11.44 -10.71
C ILE A 30 -13.82 12.58 -10.09
N ALA A 31 -12.51 12.43 -10.06
CA ALA A 31 -11.54 13.45 -9.65
C ALA A 31 -11.65 14.73 -10.49
N LYS A 32 -11.58 14.60 -11.83
CA LYS A 32 -11.71 15.75 -12.74
C LYS A 32 -13.09 16.40 -12.66
N ILE A 33 -14.14 15.63 -12.38
CA ILE A 33 -15.50 16.15 -12.14
C ILE A 33 -15.56 16.99 -10.86
N ALA A 34 -14.95 16.50 -9.78
CA ALA A 34 -14.90 17.21 -8.50
C ALA A 34 -14.11 18.53 -8.60
N GLU A 35 -13.02 18.51 -9.36
CA GLU A 35 -12.13 19.66 -9.60
C GLU A 35 -12.76 20.70 -10.53
N ALA A 36 -13.41 20.27 -11.62
CA ALA A 36 -14.10 21.16 -12.55
C ALA A 36 -15.34 21.83 -11.93
N GLY A 37 -15.88 21.26 -10.85
CA GLY A 37 -16.97 21.82 -10.07
C GLY A 37 -18.25 22.02 -10.87
N GLU A 38 -19.13 22.87 -10.36
CA GLU A 38 -20.44 23.09 -10.97
C GLU A 38 -20.35 23.80 -12.33
N GLU A 39 -19.37 24.68 -12.50
CA GLU A 39 -19.20 25.46 -13.73
C GLU A 39 -18.72 24.60 -14.89
N GLY A 40 -17.85 23.61 -14.64
CA GLY A 40 -17.43 22.65 -15.64
C GLY A 40 -18.56 21.72 -16.07
N LEU A 41 -19.38 21.25 -15.12
CA LEU A 41 -20.47 20.32 -15.42
C LEU A 41 -21.67 20.98 -16.11
N LYS A 42 -21.93 22.26 -15.85
CA LYS A 42 -22.98 23.04 -16.54
C LYS A 42 -22.71 23.17 -18.05
N LYS A 43 -21.44 23.11 -18.48
CA LYS A 43 -21.05 23.19 -19.90
C LYS A 43 -21.33 21.87 -20.66
N VAL A 44 -21.60 20.77 -19.96
CA VAL A 44 -21.82 19.45 -20.58
C VAL A 44 -23.28 19.28 -20.96
N ARG A 45 -23.51 18.96 -22.25
CA ARG A 45 -24.86 18.86 -22.83
C ARG A 45 -25.66 17.71 -22.20
N GLY A 46 -26.73 18.05 -21.48
CA GLY A 46 -27.67 17.10 -20.89
C GLY A 46 -27.48 16.82 -19.41
N VAL A 47 -26.62 17.58 -18.71
CA VAL A 47 -26.63 17.61 -17.24
C VAL A 47 -27.75 18.53 -16.77
N SER A 48 -28.64 18.04 -15.91
CA SER A 48 -29.68 18.91 -15.34
C SER A 48 -29.09 19.83 -14.27
N PRO A 49 -29.39 21.14 -14.26
CA PRO A 49 -28.82 22.09 -13.30
C PRO A 49 -29.03 21.69 -11.83
N ARG A 50 -30.15 21.02 -11.53
CA ARG A 50 -30.47 20.48 -10.20
C ARG A 50 -29.63 19.26 -9.82
N ALA A 51 -29.21 18.46 -10.80
CA ALA A 51 -28.33 17.32 -10.56
C ALA A 51 -26.86 17.72 -10.52
N VAL A 52 -26.45 18.87 -11.08
CA VAL A 52 -25.05 19.33 -11.06
C VAL A 52 -24.52 19.40 -9.63
N SER A 53 -25.21 20.09 -8.73
CA SER A 53 -24.76 20.25 -7.34
C SER A 53 -24.63 18.90 -6.64
N SER A 54 -25.63 18.01 -6.79
CA SER A 54 -25.57 16.66 -6.21
C SER A 54 -24.47 15.79 -6.83
N ILE A 55 -24.24 15.87 -8.14
CA ILE A 55 -23.16 15.13 -8.80
C ILE A 55 -21.80 15.64 -8.37
N VAL A 56 -21.62 16.96 -8.24
CA VAL A 56 -20.36 17.56 -7.77
C VAL A 56 -20.13 17.22 -6.30
N GLU A 57 -21.15 17.27 -5.46
CA GLU A 57 -21.05 16.89 -4.05
C GLU A 57 -20.74 15.40 -3.89
N GLN A 58 -21.44 14.52 -4.61
CA GLN A 58 -21.13 13.08 -4.64
C GLN A 58 -19.73 12.83 -5.20
N SER A 59 -19.34 13.58 -6.23
CA SER A 59 -17.99 13.49 -6.80
C SER A 59 -16.96 14.00 -5.82
N ARG A 60 -17.23 15.02 -5.00
CA ARG A 60 -16.34 15.49 -3.93
C ARG A 60 -16.31 14.56 -2.73
N GLN A 61 -17.38 13.85 -2.43
CA GLN A 61 -17.38 12.82 -1.39
C GLN A 61 -16.61 11.59 -1.86
N LEU A 62 -16.86 11.15 -3.10
CA LEU A 62 -16.15 10.03 -3.70
C LEU A 62 -14.70 10.40 -4.00
N ALA A 63 -14.42 11.58 -4.53
CA ALA A 63 -13.07 12.12 -4.70
C ALA A 63 -12.45 12.44 -3.33
N GLY A 64 -13.16 12.86 -2.31
CA GLY A 64 -12.61 12.98 -0.95
C GLY A 64 -12.21 11.62 -0.36
N MET A 65 -12.92 10.56 -0.76
CA MET A 65 -12.54 9.16 -0.49
C MET A 65 -11.47 8.61 -1.47
N THR A 66 -11.24 9.25 -2.62
CA THR A 66 -10.40 8.72 -3.74
C THR A 66 -9.22 9.65 -4.09
N GLN A 67 -9.15 10.84 -3.52
CA GLN A 67 -8.14 11.89 -3.65
C GLN A 67 -7.56 12.17 -2.27
N HIS A 68 -6.88 11.17 -1.77
CA HIS A 68 -5.53 11.43 -1.31
C HIS A 68 -4.59 11.04 -2.46
N PRO A 69 -4.02 11.99 -3.22
CA PRO A 69 -2.73 11.78 -3.89
C PRO A 69 -1.58 11.75 -2.85
N GLY A 70 -1.81 11.06 -1.73
CA GLY A 70 -0.95 10.98 -0.55
C GLY A 70 -1.56 10.05 0.49
N LYS A 71 -1.18 8.76 0.40
CA LYS A 71 -1.48 7.61 1.27
C LYS A 71 -2.68 6.74 0.86
N GLY A 72 -2.65 6.21 -0.36
CA GLY A 72 -3.43 5.00 -0.67
C GLY A 72 -3.06 3.81 0.22
N PRO A 73 -3.88 2.75 0.31
CA PRO A 73 -3.54 1.52 1.05
C PRO A 73 -2.18 0.93 0.66
N GLU A 74 -1.76 1.15 -0.58
CA GLU A 74 -0.45 0.76 -1.11
C GLU A 74 0.69 1.58 -0.53
N GLU A 75 0.57 2.90 -0.44
CA GLU A 75 1.58 3.75 0.23
C GLU A 75 1.66 3.48 1.73
N VAL A 76 0.53 3.21 2.40
CA VAL A 76 0.53 2.80 3.82
C VAL A 76 1.25 1.47 4.00
N MET A 77 1.02 0.53 3.08
CA MET A 77 1.75 -0.75 3.04
C MET A 77 3.24 -0.53 2.79
N GLN A 78 3.60 0.29 1.80
CA GLN A 78 4.98 0.61 1.46
C GLN A 78 5.72 1.24 2.64
N ARG A 79 5.07 2.18 3.36
CA ARG A 79 5.63 2.77 4.56
C ARG A 79 5.88 1.71 5.64
N ARG A 80 4.93 0.80 5.87
CA ARG A 80 5.10 -0.31 6.83
C ARG A 80 6.19 -1.28 6.42
N VAL A 81 6.30 -1.59 5.13
CA VAL A 81 7.37 -2.42 4.59
C VAL A 81 8.73 -1.73 4.81
N ALA A 82 8.82 -0.42 4.57
CA ALA A 82 10.03 0.36 4.81
C ALA A 82 10.39 0.40 6.30
N GLU A 83 9.41 0.59 7.20
CA GLU A 83 9.62 0.56 8.65
C GLU A 83 10.15 -0.80 9.11
N VAL A 84 9.52 -1.91 8.68
CA VAL A 84 9.98 -3.26 9.02
C VAL A 84 11.37 -3.54 8.44
N ARG A 85 11.65 -3.08 7.23
CA ARG A 85 12.97 -3.19 6.60
C ARG A 85 14.03 -2.47 7.43
N GLY A 86 13.78 -1.21 7.80
CA GLY A 86 14.70 -0.42 8.62
C GLY A 86 15.00 -1.09 9.96
N MET A 87 13.98 -1.58 10.68
CA MET A 87 14.20 -2.30 11.95
C MET A 87 15.04 -3.57 11.79
N VAL A 88 14.81 -4.31 10.70
CA VAL A 88 15.54 -5.54 10.36
C VAL A 88 17.00 -5.23 10.04
N GLU A 89 17.26 -4.16 9.29
CA GLU A 89 18.61 -3.68 8.95
C GLU A 89 19.34 -3.16 10.19
N THR A 90 18.72 -2.30 11.00
CA THR A 90 19.30 -1.81 12.26
C THR A 90 19.62 -2.95 13.22
N LEU A 91 18.74 -3.96 13.36
CA LEU A 91 19.05 -5.11 14.19
C LEU A 91 20.21 -5.92 13.60
N ALA A 92 20.29 -6.05 12.28
CA ALA A 92 21.40 -6.75 11.62
C ALA A 92 22.73 -6.03 11.85
N GLU A 93 22.76 -4.70 11.74
CA GLU A 93 23.93 -3.86 12.03
C GLU A 93 24.36 -4.00 13.48
N LYS A 94 23.44 -3.78 14.44
CA LYS A 94 23.72 -4.00 15.87
C LYS A 94 24.24 -5.41 16.17
N THR A 95 23.75 -6.42 15.45
CA THR A 95 24.24 -7.80 15.58
C THR A 95 25.65 -7.95 15.00
N ARG A 96 25.97 -7.29 13.88
CA ARG A 96 27.33 -7.29 13.31
C ARG A 96 28.31 -6.58 14.22
N ASP A 97 27.94 -5.44 14.80
CA ASP A 97 28.79 -4.68 15.71
C ASP A 97 29.11 -5.48 16.98
N ARG A 98 28.10 -6.16 17.54
CA ARG A 98 28.26 -6.96 18.78
C ARG A 98 28.91 -8.32 18.57
N PHE A 99 28.68 -8.96 17.43
CA PHE A 99 29.07 -10.36 17.17
C PHE A 99 29.93 -10.53 15.91
N GLY A 100 30.69 -9.49 15.51
CA GLY A 100 31.40 -9.43 14.24
C GLY A 100 32.20 -10.69 13.88
N GLU A 101 32.99 -11.23 14.81
CA GLU A 101 33.76 -12.46 14.59
C GLU A 101 32.88 -13.72 14.45
N GLU A 102 31.73 -13.77 15.12
CA GLU A 102 30.76 -14.86 15.01
C GLU A 102 29.86 -14.75 13.77
N MET A 103 29.81 -13.56 13.14
CA MET A 103 29.01 -13.32 11.93
C MET A 103 29.59 -14.03 10.69
N SER A 104 30.91 -14.26 10.66
CA SER A 104 31.58 -15.05 9.63
C SER A 104 31.31 -16.57 9.76
N LYS A 105 30.90 -17.01 10.97
CA LYS A 105 30.63 -18.40 11.34
C LYS A 105 29.19 -18.82 11.02
N GLY A 106 28.88 -20.11 11.18
CA GLY A 106 27.63 -20.71 10.69
C GLY A 106 26.32 -20.07 11.18
N CYS A 107 26.28 -19.50 12.40
CA CYS A 107 25.10 -18.78 12.89
C CYS A 107 24.91 -17.43 12.17
N GLY A 108 25.99 -16.66 11.98
CA GLY A 108 25.97 -15.40 11.25
C GLY A 108 25.60 -15.54 9.79
N ARG A 109 26.20 -16.50 9.06
CA ARG A 109 25.83 -16.79 7.66
C ARG A 109 24.34 -17.10 7.50
N LYS A 110 23.74 -17.78 8.49
CA LYS A 110 22.29 -18.08 8.48
C LYS A 110 21.44 -16.84 8.74
N ILE A 111 21.90 -15.91 9.59
CA ILE A 111 21.23 -14.61 9.77
C ILE A 111 21.27 -13.83 8.47
N SER A 112 22.42 -13.72 7.81
CA SER A 112 22.54 -13.04 6.51
C SER A 112 21.65 -13.67 5.42
N SER A 113 21.58 -15.00 5.36
CA SER A 113 20.68 -15.70 4.43
C SER A 113 19.20 -15.46 4.77
N ASP A 114 18.85 -15.44 6.05
CA ASP A 114 17.48 -15.15 6.50
C ASP A 114 17.08 -13.70 6.20
N LEU A 115 18.01 -12.75 6.35
CA LEU A 115 17.85 -11.33 5.98
C LEU A 115 17.56 -11.15 4.50
N ASN A 116 18.41 -11.69 3.61
CA ASN A 116 18.19 -11.60 2.16
C ASN A 116 16.83 -12.18 1.76
N ARG A 117 16.39 -13.28 2.39
CA ARG A 117 15.06 -13.86 2.12
C ARG A 117 13.91 -13.00 2.63
N ILE A 118 14.09 -12.29 3.74
CA ILE A 118 13.10 -11.32 4.22
C ILE A 118 13.03 -10.15 3.23
N GLU A 119 14.17 -9.61 2.80
CA GLU A 119 14.22 -8.51 1.84
C GLU A 119 13.56 -8.86 0.51
N MET A 120 13.92 -10.00 -0.09
CA MET A 120 13.24 -10.48 -1.31
C MET A 120 11.73 -10.65 -1.12
N ALA A 121 11.33 -11.14 0.05
CA ALA A 121 9.92 -11.34 0.36
C ALA A 121 9.18 -10.00 0.53
N LEU A 122 9.83 -8.98 1.10
CA LEU A 122 9.29 -7.63 1.22
C LEU A 122 9.18 -6.93 -0.15
N LEU A 123 10.15 -7.14 -1.05
CA LEU A 123 10.07 -6.62 -2.43
C LEU A 123 8.88 -7.21 -3.20
N GLN A 124 8.61 -8.52 -3.03
CA GLN A 124 7.47 -9.19 -3.64
C GLN A 124 6.11 -8.74 -3.07
N MET A 125 6.09 -7.98 -1.97
CA MET A 125 4.84 -7.50 -1.36
C MET A 125 4.23 -6.28 -2.07
N HIS A 126 4.93 -5.73 -3.05
CA HIS A 126 4.50 -4.55 -3.83
C HIS A 126 3.30 -4.85 -4.75
N ASP A 127 3.11 -6.09 -5.22
CA ASP A 127 2.18 -6.41 -6.31
C ASP A 127 0.83 -7.02 -5.87
N PHE A 128 0.46 -6.86 -4.60
CA PHE A 128 -0.72 -7.54 -4.04
C PHE A 128 -1.98 -6.66 -3.95
N GLY A 129 -3.04 -7.07 -4.65
CA GLY A 129 -4.36 -6.41 -4.57
C GLY A 129 -5.01 -6.42 -3.16
N LYS A 130 -6.10 -5.63 -3.01
CA LYS A 130 -6.78 -5.29 -1.75
C LYS A 130 -7.11 -6.43 -0.75
N LYS A 131 -7.27 -7.68 -1.20
CA LYS A 131 -7.52 -8.83 -0.29
C LYS A 131 -6.23 -9.39 0.32
N ARG A 132 -5.14 -9.39 -0.44
CA ARG A 132 -3.83 -9.88 0.02
C ARG A 132 -3.12 -8.85 0.91
N SER A 133 -3.42 -7.55 0.73
CA SER A 133 -2.87 -6.48 1.58
C SER A 133 -3.13 -6.70 3.08
N LYS A 134 -4.37 -6.96 3.51
CA LYS A 134 -4.67 -7.21 4.94
C LYS A 134 -3.88 -8.38 5.55
N ARG A 135 -3.57 -9.41 4.75
CA ARG A 135 -2.79 -10.57 5.20
C ARG A 135 -1.32 -10.21 5.34
N VAL A 136 -0.80 -9.44 4.39
CA VAL A 136 0.56 -8.90 4.41
C VAL A 136 0.75 -7.96 5.61
N ASP A 137 -0.17 -7.03 5.82
CA ASP A 137 -0.16 -6.11 6.98
C ASP A 137 -0.05 -6.87 8.32
N LYS A 138 -0.89 -7.89 8.51
CA LYS A 138 -0.85 -8.71 9.73
C LYS A 138 0.47 -9.48 9.86
N ALA A 139 1.10 -9.84 8.76
CA ALA A 139 2.38 -10.52 8.77
C ALA A 139 3.54 -9.57 9.07
N LEU A 140 3.50 -8.34 8.56
CA LEU A 140 4.46 -7.28 8.87
C LEU A 140 4.45 -6.95 10.37
N VAL A 141 3.27 -6.70 10.95
CA VAL A 141 3.11 -6.46 12.40
C VAL A 141 3.63 -7.63 13.23
N LYS A 142 3.40 -8.87 12.76
CA LYS A 142 3.94 -10.06 13.44
C LYS A 142 5.45 -10.19 13.27
N ALA A 143 6.01 -9.80 12.13
CA ALA A 143 7.44 -9.86 11.88
C ALA A 143 8.18 -8.84 12.74
N GLU A 144 7.68 -7.60 12.81
CA GLU A 144 8.12 -6.55 13.71
C GLU A 144 8.21 -7.04 15.16
N LYS A 145 7.10 -7.54 15.71
CA LYS A 145 7.07 -8.09 17.09
C LYS A 145 8.06 -9.23 17.36
N ARG A 146 8.58 -9.89 16.32
CA ARG A 146 9.58 -10.96 16.46
C ARG A 146 11.01 -10.46 16.42
N VAL A 147 11.21 -9.22 15.97
CA VAL A 147 12.49 -8.52 15.83
C VAL A 147 12.66 -7.52 16.98
N THR A 148 11.58 -6.88 17.43
CA THR A 148 11.57 -6.00 18.61
C THR A 148 12.08 -6.71 19.86
N GLY A 149 12.94 -6.04 20.63
CA GLY A 149 13.49 -6.56 21.89
C GLY A 149 14.56 -7.65 21.73
N LEU A 150 15.07 -7.88 20.50
CA LEU A 150 16.21 -8.76 20.27
C LEU A 150 17.55 -8.03 20.26
N GLU A 151 17.55 -6.72 20.45
CA GLU A 151 18.75 -5.87 20.35
C GLU A 151 19.85 -6.27 21.34
N ASP A 152 19.46 -6.61 22.58
CA ASP A 152 20.39 -7.04 23.64
C ASP A 152 20.53 -8.57 23.75
N ALA A 153 19.78 -9.32 22.93
CA ALA A 153 19.74 -10.77 23.02
C ALA A 153 21.01 -11.45 22.51
N THR A 154 21.18 -12.74 22.84
CA THR A 154 22.29 -13.55 22.34
C THR A 154 22.13 -13.90 20.85
N LEU A 155 23.24 -14.15 20.14
CA LEU A 155 23.24 -14.47 18.70
C LEU A 155 22.26 -15.62 18.33
N LYS A 156 22.13 -16.64 19.20
CA LYS A 156 21.16 -17.73 19.02
C LYS A 156 19.71 -17.25 19.07
N LYS A 157 19.38 -16.32 19.98
CA LYS A 157 18.04 -15.72 20.09
C LYS A 157 17.75 -14.80 18.91
N VAL A 158 18.71 -13.98 18.51
CA VAL A 158 18.65 -13.11 17.31
C VAL A 158 18.34 -13.95 16.07
N ARG A 159 19.10 -15.02 15.82
CA ARG A 159 18.85 -15.96 14.71
C ARG A 159 17.45 -16.58 14.77
N LYS A 160 16.97 -16.97 15.96
CA LYS A 160 15.63 -17.54 16.14
C LYS A 160 14.54 -16.50 15.81
N GLY A 161 14.79 -15.22 16.14
CA GLY A 161 13.99 -14.07 15.74
C GLY A 161 13.86 -13.94 14.23
N PHE A 162 14.99 -13.77 13.53
CA PHE A 162 15.04 -13.67 12.07
C PHE A 162 14.38 -14.87 11.37
N LYS A 163 14.65 -16.10 11.83
CA LYS A 163 13.99 -17.31 11.30
C LYS A 163 12.46 -17.26 11.42
N ARG A 164 11.93 -16.73 12.53
CA ARG A 164 10.48 -16.60 12.76
C ARG A 164 9.89 -15.45 11.96
N ALA A 165 10.58 -14.32 11.86
CA ALA A 165 10.18 -13.20 11.01
C ALA A 165 10.08 -13.65 9.56
N LYS A 166 11.13 -14.28 9.02
CA LYS A 166 11.16 -14.88 7.68
C LYS A 166 9.98 -15.80 7.41
N LYS A 167 9.72 -16.77 8.29
CA LYS A 167 8.58 -17.70 8.13
C LYS A 167 7.24 -16.97 8.07
N THR A 168 7.10 -15.88 8.81
CA THR A 168 5.86 -15.11 8.87
C THR A 168 5.64 -14.32 7.58
N VAL A 169 6.67 -13.63 7.11
CA VAL A 169 6.65 -12.86 5.86
C VAL A 169 6.43 -13.77 4.65
N LEU A 170 7.18 -14.88 4.55
CA LEU A 170 6.99 -15.87 3.46
C LEU A 170 5.60 -16.53 3.49
N LYS A 171 5.00 -16.74 4.66
CA LYS A 171 3.64 -17.28 4.77
C LYS A 171 2.60 -16.29 4.25
N ALA A 172 2.88 -14.99 4.25
CA ALA A 172 1.96 -13.99 3.70
C ALA A 172 1.95 -13.97 2.18
N LEU A 173 3.05 -14.39 1.54
CA LEU A 173 3.21 -14.46 0.09
C LEU A 173 2.53 -15.67 -0.57
N ARG A 174 2.27 -16.74 0.19
CA ARG A 174 1.56 -17.95 -0.26
C ARG A 174 0.05 -17.80 -0.13
#